data_AF-A0ABD5DU78-F1
#
_entry.id   AF-A0ABD5DU78-F1
#
_cell.length_a   1.000
_cell.length_b   1.000
_cell.length_c   1.000
_cell.angle_alpha   90.00
_cell.angle_beta   90.00
_cell.angle_gamma   90.00
#
_symmetry.space_group_name_H-M   'P 1'
#
loop_
_entity.id
_entity.type
_entity.pdbx_description
1 polymer ?
#
loop_
_entity_poly.entity_id
_entity_poly.type
_entity_poly.pdbx_seq_one_letter_code
_entity_poly.pdbx_strand_id
1 'polypeptide(L)'
;NKSTYLKVNGIVADRESIEAGVLRGEGVEQSFPPDVGIRHFRTHRPMKTEEDAPALNKFMQEGFDHINSLKNPLEKGIATFLYGSLNQFTFCLLYTY
;
A
#
# COMPACT_ATOMS: atom_id res chain seq x y z
N ASN A 1 5.44 3.75 10.42
CA ASN A 1 6.13 4.72 9.55
C ASN A 1 6.49 4.02 8.23
N LYS A 2 6.74 4.76 7.13
CA LYS A 2 6.96 4.19 5.78
C LYS A 2 8.07 3.14 5.74
N SER A 3 9.24 3.44 6.30
CA SER A 3 10.40 2.54 6.26
C SER A 3 10.10 1.16 6.88
N THR A 4 9.40 1.11 8.02
CA THR A 4 9.03 -0.17 8.63
C THR A 4 8.04 -0.94 7.76
N TYR A 5 7.04 -0.26 7.21
CA TYR A 5 6.05 -0.88 6.32
C TYR A 5 6.72 -1.51 5.09
N LEU A 6 7.59 -0.77 4.42
CA LEU A 6 8.32 -1.25 3.25
C LEU A 6 9.27 -2.40 3.59
N LYS A 7 9.97 -2.33 4.73
CA LYS A 7 10.83 -3.43 5.18
C LYS A 7 10.04 -4.71 5.41
N VAL A 8 8.87 -4.62 6.06
CA VAL A 8 8.00 -5.79 6.27
C VAL A 8 7.46 -6.31 4.94
N ASN A 9 7.01 -5.44 4.06
CA ASN A 9 6.55 -5.83 2.73
C ASN A 9 7.65 -6.53 1.91
N GLY A 10 8.89 -6.03 1.96
CA GLY A 10 10.04 -6.65 1.30
C GLY A 10 10.37 -8.07 1.79
N ILE A 11 9.96 -8.42 3.03
CA ILE A 11 10.13 -9.77 3.57
C ILE A 11 8.92 -10.65 3.22
N VAL A 12 7.71 -10.12 3.37
CA VAL A 12 6.47 -10.90 3.21
C VAL A 12 6.14 -11.16 1.74
N ALA A 13 6.43 -10.22 0.85
CA ALA A 13 6.10 -10.31 -0.56
C ALA A 13 7.30 -10.72 -1.44
N ASP A 14 8.40 -11.15 -0.83
CA ASP A 14 9.59 -11.59 -1.57
C ASP A 14 9.23 -12.71 -2.57
N ARG A 15 9.56 -12.52 -3.84
CA ARG A 15 9.26 -13.42 -4.98
C ARG A 15 7.79 -13.64 -5.27
N GLU A 16 6.94 -12.84 -4.65
CA GLU A 16 5.53 -13.11 -4.58
C GLU A 16 4.77 -11.88 -5.14
N SER A 17 5.32 -10.66 -5.01
CA SER A 17 4.89 -9.45 -5.74
C SER A 17 5.77 -9.11 -6.95
N ILE A 18 5.28 -8.20 -7.80
CA ILE A 18 6.04 -7.64 -8.93
C ILE A 18 7.33 -6.96 -8.42
N GLU A 19 7.19 -6.12 -7.39
CA GLU A 19 8.31 -5.46 -6.71
C GLU A 19 8.05 -5.42 -5.21
N ALA A 20 8.90 -6.09 -4.44
CA ALA A 20 8.77 -6.18 -2.99
C ALA A 20 9.56 -5.04 -2.31
N GLY A 21 8.98 -4.45 -1.27
CA GLY A 21 9.67 -3.48 -0.43
C GLY A 21 9.77 -2.06 -0.98
N VAL A 22 9.06 -1.74 -2.07
CA VAL A 22 8.99 -0.40 -2.66
C VAL A 22 7.54 0.03 -2.87
N LEU A 23 7.25 1.33 -2.82
CA LEU A 23 5.93 1.82 -3.22
C LEU A 23 5.73 1.65 -4.73
N ARG A 24 4.48 1.49 -5.15
CA ARG A 24 4.14 1.51 -6.57
C ARG A 24 4.63 2.82 -7.20
N GLY A 25 5.47 2.70 -8.24
CA GLY A 25 6.06 3.83 -8.94
C GLY A 25 7.45 4.27 -8.46
N GLU A 26 7.94 3.75 -7.32
CA GLU A 26 9.33 3.96 -6.89
C GLU A 26 10.31 2.91 -7.47
N GLY A 27 9.76 1.81 -7.99
CA GLY A 27 10.53 0.77 -8.67
C GLY A 27 10.54 0.94 -10.20
N VAL A 28 10.88 -0.14 -10.89
CA VAL A 28 10.87 -0.23 -12.35
C VAL A 28 9.45 -0.30 -12.90
N GLU A 29 8.50 -0.87 -12.15
CA GLU A 29 7.12 -1.03 -12.60
C GLU A 29 6.27 0.22 -12.36
N GLN A 30 5.69 0.75 -13.43
CA GLN A 30 4.89 1.98 -13.42
C GLN A 30 3.52 1.86 -14.10
N SER A 31 3.26 0.75 -14.79
CA SER A 31 2.13 0.57 -15.70
C SER A 31 0.92 -0.12 -15.06
N PHE A 32 1.11 -0.99 -14.07
CA PHE A 32 -0.01 -1.71 -13.45
C PHE A 32 -0.92 -0.79 -12.62
N PRO A 33 -2.22 -0.68 -12.96
CA PRO A 33 -3.17 0.07 -12.18
C PRO A 33 -3.58 -0.70 -10.92
N PRO A 34 -3.64 -0.07 -9.74
CA PRO A 34 -4.14 -0.73 -8.53
C PRO A 34 -5.67 -0.90 -8.61
N ASP A 35 -6.16 -2.04 -8.11
CA ASP A 35 -7.59 -2.33 -8.04
C ASP A 35 -7.86 -3.25 -6.84
N VAL A 36 -8.70 -2.78 -5.91
CA VAL A 36 -8.99 -3.45 -4.65
C VAL A 36 -10.44 -3.92 -4.66
N GLY A 37 -10.68 -5.23 -4.61
CA GLY A 37 -12.01 -5.79 -4.45
C GLY A 37 -12.55 -5.53 -3.04
N ILE A 38 -13.65 -4.77 -2.93
CA ILE A 38 -14.33 -4.49 -1.64
C ILE A 38 -15.47 -5.49 -1.39
N ARG A 39 -16.14 -5.92 -2.45
CA ARG A 39 -17.24 -6.91 -2.40
C ARG A 39 -17.35 -7.58 -3.77
N HIS A 40 -18.14 -8.66 -3.84
CA HIS A 40 -18.60 -9.24 -5.11
C HIS A 40 -19.08 -8.13 -6.06
N PHE A 41 -18.38 -7.98 -7.19
CA PHE A 41 -18.60 -6.96 -8.23
C PHE A 41 -18.45 -5.49 -7.81
N ARG A 42 -17.77 -5.18 -6.70
CA ARG A 42 -17.42 -3.80 -6.34
C ARG A 42 -15.93 -3.69 -6.06
N THR A 43 -15.29 -2.80 -6.80
CA THR A 43 -13.89 -2.45 -6.58
C THR A 43 -13.73 -1.01 -6.16
N HIS A 44 -12.64 -0.73 -5.46
CA HIS A 44 -12.10 0.60 -5.24
C HIS A 44 -10.80 0.70 -5.99
N ARG A 45 -10.62 1.83 -6.70
CA ARG A 45 -9.38 2.15 -7.39
C ARG A 45 -8.57 3.10 -6.50
N PRO A 46 -7.46 2.64 -5.93
CA PRO A 46 -6.56 3.51 -5.19
C PRO A 46 -5.92 4.58 -6.08
N MET A 47 -5.13 5.46 -5.46
CA MET A 47 -4.30 6.42 -6.18
C MET A 47 -3.43 5.69 -7.22
N LYS A 48 -3.40 6.26 -8.44
CA LYS A 48 -2.67 5.71 -9.58
C LYS A 48 -1.19 5.55 -9.26
N THR A 49 -0.56 4.61 -9.95
CA THR A 49 0.89 4.50 -9.98
C THR A 49 1.44 5.67 -10.80
N GLU A 50 2.41 6.40 -10.23
CA GLU A 50 3.07 7.55 -10.84
C GLU A 50 4.59 7.40 -10.65
N GLU A 51 5.38 7.83 -11.62
CA GLU A 51 6.85 7.82 -11.54
C GLU A 51 7.34 8.54 -10.26
N ASP A 52 8.27 7.90 -9.54
CA ASP A 52 8.81 8.29 -8.23
C ASP A 52 7.77 8.39 -7.09
N ALA A 53 6.50 8.07 -7.37
CA ALA A 53 5.38 8.03 -6.44
C ALA A 53 5.24 9.27 -5.52
N PRO A 54 5.41 10.53 -5.99
CA PRO A 54 5.43 11.70 -5.10
C PRO A 54 4.11 11.91 -4.37
N ALA A 55 2.98 11.77 -5.08
CA ALA A 55 1.66 11.90 -4.49
C ALA A 55 1.34 10.76 -3.50
N LEU A 56 1.72 9.52 -3.86
CA LEU A 56 1.48 8.35 -3.02
C LEU A 56 2.30 8.40 -1.73
N ASN A 57 3.55 8.86 -1.82
CA ASN A 57 4.42 9.11 -0.67
C ASN A 57 3.81 10.09 0.32
N LYS A 58 3.39 11.26 -0.19
CA LYS A 58 2.75 12.29 0.62
C LYS A 58 1.48 11.76 1.27
N PHE A 59 0.62 11.11 0.48
CA PHE A 59 -0.63 10.55 0.97
C PHE A 59 -0.40 9.52 2.09
N MET A 60 0.52 8.56 1.89
CA MET A 60 0.88 7.54 2.89
C MET A 60 1.38 8.18 4.19
N GLN A 61 2.24 9.20 4.08
CA GLN A 61 2.83 9.86 5.23
C GLN A 61 1.76 10.61 6.05
N GLU A 62 0.91 11.41 5.38
CA GLU A 62 -0.21 12.11 6.03
C GLU A 62 -1.15 11.15 6.75
N GLY A 63 -1.47 10.01 6.11
CA GLY A 63 -2.30 8.97 6.72
C GLY A 63 -1.66 8.34 7.95
N PHE A 64 -0.37 8.02 7.89
CA PHE A 64 0.33 7.50 9.07
C PHE A 64 0.45 8.52 10.19
N ASP A 65 0.64 9.80 9.89
CA ASP A 65 0.68 10.85 10.91
C ASP A 65 -0.67 10.93 11.64
N HIS A 66 -1.79 10.85 10.91
CA HIS A 66 -3.11 10.78 11.51
C HIS A 66 -3.29 9.51 12.37
N ILE A 67 -2.95 8.34 11.84
CA ILE A 67 -3.05 7.06 12.57
C ILE A 67 -2.21 7.07 13.84
N ASN A 68 -0.99 7.63 13.77
CA ASN A 68 -0.09 7.70 14.92
C ASN A 68 -0.63 8.62 16.03
N SER A 69 -1.46 9.61 15.67
CA SER A 69 -2.12 10.51 16.63
C SER A 69 -3.23 9.83 17.45
N LEU A 70 -3.73 8.67 17.00
CA LEU A 70 -4.74 7.90 17.73
C LEU A 70 -4.17 7.39 19.06
N LYS A 71 -4.95 7.56 20.14
CA LYS A 71 -4.54 7.17 21.50
C LYS A 71 -4.85 5.69 21.79
N ASN A 72 -5.94 5.17 21.24
CA ASN A 72 -6.37 3.80 21.46
C ASN A 72 -5.56 2.84 20.55
N PRO A 73 -4.81 1.86 21.12
CA PRO A 73 -4.03 0.91 20.33
C PRO A 73 -4.86 0.04 19.39
N LEU A 74 -6.07 -0.34 19.78
CA LEU A 74 -6.96 -1.17 18.96
C LEU A 74 -7.41 -0.38 17.72
N GLU A 75 -7.88 0.85 17.90
CA GLU A 75 -8.27 1.73 16.80
C GLU A 75 -7.09 2.01 15.86
N LYS A 76 -5.89 2.23 16.42
CA LYS A 76 -4.66 2.40 15.64
C LYS A 76 -4.35 1.17 14.79
N GLY A 77 -4.48 -0.02 15.34
CA GLY A 77 -4.28 -1.29 14.62
C GLY A 77 -5.30 -1.45 13.49
N ILE A 78 -6.58 -1.27 13.78
CA ILE A 78 -7.67 -1.35 12.79
C ILE A 78 -7.47 -0.32 11.68
N ALA A 79 -7.19 0.93 12.03
CA ALA A 79 -6.95 2.01 11.06
C ALA A 79 -5.72 1.71 10.19
N THR A 80 -4.63 1.20 10.76
CA THR A 80 -3.44 0.79 10.01
C THR A 80 -3.80 -0.30 8.99
N PHE A 81 -4.52 -1.34 9.41
CA PHE A 81 -4.92 -2.43 8.54
C PHE A 81 -5.83 -1.96 7.40
N LEU A 82 -6.89 -1.22 7.72
CA LEU A 82 -7.85 -0.72 6.72
C LEU A 82 -7.19 0.26 5.75
N TYR A 83 -6.37 1.18 6.26
CA TYR A 83 -5.68 2.17 5.44
C TYR A 83 -4.67 1.53 4.47
N GLY A 84 -3.91 0.53 4.93
CA GLY A 84 -3.01 -0.24 4.07
C GLY A 84 -3.77 -1.06 3.02
N SER A 85 -4.82 -1.77 3.44
CA SER A 85 -5.60 -2.67 2.57
C SER A 85 -6.37 -1.91 1.49
N LEU A 86 -6.95 -0.76 1.83
CA LEU A 86 -7.74 0.03 0.89
C LEU A 86 -6.87 0.71 -0.18
N ASN A 87 -5.68 1.17 0.19
CA ASN A 87 -4.85 1.97 -0.71
C ASN A 87 -3.81 1.19 -1.51
N GLN A 88 -3.54 -0.05 -1.13
CA GLN A 88 -2.61 -0.94 -1.84
C GLN A 88 -1.31 -0.22 -2.20
N PHE A 89 -0.55 0.23 -1.19
CA PHE A 89 0.63 1.09 -1.36
C PHE A 89 1.77 0.44 -2.17
N THR A 90 1.86 -0.88 -2.11
CA THR A 90 2.84 -1.74 -2.80
C THR A 90 2.11 -2.61 -3.82
N PHE A 91 2.82 -3.16 -4.81
CA PHE A 91 2.22 -4.17 -5.68
C PHE A 91 1.91 -5.42 -4.86
N CYS A 92 0.69 -5.95 -5.02
CA CYS A 92 0.30 -7.20 -4.37
C CYS A 92 0.85 -8.42 -5.12
N LEU A 93 0.64 -9.56 -4.47
CA LEU A 93 1.02 -10.86 -4.97
C LEU A 93 0.42 -11.14 -6.35
N LEU A 94 1.25 -11.54 -7.30
CA LEU A 94 0.76 -11.99 -8.60
C LEU A 94 -0.02 -13.30 -8.39
N TYR A 95 -1.29 -13.31 -8.77
CA TYR A 95 -1.86 -14.55 -9.31
C TYR A 95 -1.15 -14.76 -10.65
N THR A 96 -0.13 -15.62 -10.67
CA THR A 96 0.38 -16.20 -11.91
C THR A 96 -0.81 -16.88 -12.60
N TYR A 97 -1.30 -16.28 -13.68
CA TYR A 97 -2.13 -16.96 -14.67
C TYR A 97 -1.22 -17.75 -15.61
#